data_AF-A0A8B8KDV5-F1
#
_entry.id   AF-A0A8B8KDV5-F1
#
_cell.length_a   1.000
_cell.length_b   1.000
_cell.length_c   1.000
_cell.angle_alpha   90.00
_cell.angle_beta   90.00
_cell.angle_gamma   90.00
#
_symmetry.space_group_name_H-M   'P 1'
#
loop_
_entity.id
_entity.type
_entity.pdbx_description
1 polymer ?
#
loop_
_entity_poly.entity_id
_entity_poly.type
_entity_poly.pdbx_seq_one_letter_code
_entity_poly.pdbx_strand_id
1 'polypeptide(L)'
;MASESDERSVQKSYWIQHSADLSVEAMMLDSKAADLDKEERPEVLSLLPAYEGKSVIELGAGIGRFTGELAEKAGQLLAVDFIESAIKKNESINGHHKNVKFLCADVTSPNLHISEGSIDVIFSNWLLMYLSDNEVENLAERMMKWLKDGGYIFFRESCFHQSGDSKRKYNPTHYREPRFYTKVFKESNMSDDTANSFELSLVGCKCIGAYVRNKKNQNQICWIWQKVRSQDDRGFQKFLDRVEYSHKSILRYEGIYGPGFVSTGGLETTKEFVAKLGLQPGQKVLDVGCGVGGGDFYMAKNFDVEVVGIDLSINMISLAIERAIGLKYAVEFACEDCCKKTYPENTFDVIYSRDAMLHIKDKPTLFRSFYKWLKPGGKLLITDYCKSAGSPSSEFAEYIKKGGYYIHDTKAYRQMLEDAGFDDVIAEDRTDQFVKTLQRELSALENKKDDFIDDFGEITMKLSKDG
;
A
#
# COMPACT_ATOMS: atom_id res chain seq x y z
N MET A 1 -11.08 -30.97 -2.91
CA MET A 1 -10.69 -30.54 -1.54
C MET A 1 -9.73 -31.59 -1.02
N ALA A 2 -8.44 -31.28 -0.98
CA ALA A 2 -7.50 -32.07 -0.19
C ALA A 2 -7.83 -31.83 1.29
N SER A 3 -7.82 -32.87 2.12
CA SER A 3 -8.02 -32.75 3.57
C SER A 3 -6.90 -31.91 4.21
N GLU A 4 -7.14 -31.17 5.29
CA GLU A 4 -6.13 -30.35 5.98
C GLU A 4 -4.84 -31.09 6.37
N SER A 5 -4.90 -32.42 6.62
CA SER A 5 -3.69 -33.23 6.89
C SER A 5 -2.79 -33.41 5.67
N ASP A 6 -3.32 -33.25 4.46
CA ASP A 6 -2.59 -33.34 3.20
C ASP A 6 -1.77 -32.05 2.97
N GLU A 7 -2.37 -30.88 3.22
CA GLU A 7 -1.72 -29.57 3.06
C GLU A 7 -0.42 -29.48 3.87
N ARG A 8 -0.47 -29.78 5.18
CA ARG A 8 0.73 -29.71 6.04
C ARG A 8 1.83 -30.66 5.60
N SER A 9 1.47 -31.89 5.25
CA SER A 9 2.43 -32.90 4.78
C SER A 9 3.14 -32.45 3.50
N VAL A 10 2.36 -31.93 2.56
CA VAL A 10 2.82 -31.45 1.26
C VAL A 10 3.74 -30.24 1.39
N GLN A 11 3.33 -29.21 2.14
CA GLN A 11 4.12 -28.00 2.35
C GLN A 11 5.43 -28.30 3.11
N LYS A 12 5.36 -29.14 4.14
CA LYS A 12 6.55 -29.56 4.88
C LYS A 12 7.51 -30.37 4.01
N SER A 13 7.01 -31.29 3.20
CA SER A 13 7.84 -32.09 2.28
C SER A 13 8.57 -31.22 1.26
N TYR A 14 7.88 -30.21 0.71
CA TYR A 14 8.48 -29.22 -0.19
C TYR A 14 9.65 -28.49 0.49
N TRP A 15 9.46 -28.01 1.71
CA TRP A 15 10.51 -27.29 2.43
C TRP A 15 11.63 -28.18 2.98
N ILE A 16 11.38 -29.45 3.29
CA ILE A 16 12.44 -30.43 3.58
C ILE A 16 13.37 -30.57 2.37
N GLN A 17 12.81 -30.69 1.16
CA GLN A 17 13.60 -30.79 -0.06
C GLN A 17 14.41 -29.52 -0.32
N HIS A 18 13.78 -28.36 -0.17
CA HIS A 18 14.39 -27.06 -0.50
C HIS A 18 15.26 -26.47 0.62
N SER A 19 15.32 -27.12 1.78
CA SER A 19 16.23 -26.77 2.88
C SER A 19 17.39 -27.75 3.05
N ALA A 20 17.57 -28.71 2.14
CA ALA A 20 18.62 -29.73 2.25
C ALA A 20 20.04 -29.13 2.24
N ASP A 21 20.28 -28.13 1.40
CA ASP A 21 21.59 -27.49 1.23
C ASP A 21 21.85 -26.37 2.26
N LEU A 22 20.83 -25.95 3.02
CA LEU A 22 20.90 -24.91 4.07
C LEU A 22 21.64 -23.63 3.63
N SER A 23 21.38 -23.18 2.38
CA SER A 23 21.97 -21.96 1.80
C SER A 23 20.90 -20.94 1.42
N VAL A 24 21.33 -19.70 1.16
CA VAL A 24 20.44 -18.62 0.70
C VAL A 24 19.86 -18.98 -0.68
N GLU A 25 20.65 -19.58 -1.56
CA GLU A 25 20.23 -20.04 -2.89
C GLU A 25 19.11 -21.09 -2.80
N ALA A 26 19.24 -22.04 -1.86
CA ALA A 26 18.26 -23.08 -1.64
C ALA A 26 16.91 -22.51 -1.16
N MET A 27 16.95 -21.50 -0.29
CA MET A 27 15.74 -20.84 0.22
C MET A 27 15.08 -19.91 -0.80
N MET A 28 15.87 -19.16 -1.57
CA MET A 28 15.34 -18.18 -2.53
C MET A 28 14.83 -18.80 -3.82
N LEU A 29 15.25 -20.03 -4.13
CA LEU A 29 14.80 -20.80 -5.30
C LEU A 29 14.98 -20.03 -6.62
N ASP A 30 16.09 -19.31 -6.73
CA ASP A 30 16.42 -18.45 -7.88
C ASP A 30 17.91 -18.56 -8.21
N SER A 31 18.24 -18.59 -9.50
CA SER A 31 19.61 -18.66 -10.01
C SER A 31 20.46 -17.44 -9.66
N LYS A 32 19.81 -16.31 -9.34
CA LYS A 32 20.43 -15.03 -8.92
C LYS A 32 20.17 -14.71 -7.45
N ALA A 33 19.96 -15.72 -6.61
CA ALA A 33 19.65 -15.53 -5.19
C ALA A 33 20.62 -14.59 -4.47
N ALA A 34 21.94 -14.72 -4.68
CA ALA A 34 22.92 -13.86 -4.01
C ALA A 34 22.79 -12.37 -4.38
N ASP A 35 22.54 -12.07 -5.67
CA ASP A 35 22.36 -10.69 -6.14
C ASP A 35 21.02 -10.12 -5.65
N LEU A 36 19.96 -10.91 -5.71
CA LEU A 36 18.63 -10.52 -5.22
C LEU A 36 18.66 -10.27 -3.71
N ASP A 37 19.29 -11.15 -2.94
CA ASP A 37 19.43 -11.02 -1.49
C ASP A 37 20.18 -9.75 -1.09
N LYS A 38 21.25 -9.42 -1.81
CA LYS A 38 22.06 -8.22 -1.57
C LYS A 38 21.25 -6.92 -1.76
N GLU A 39 20.30 -6.90 -2.67
CA GLU A 39 19.43 -5.74 -2.90
C GLU A 39 18.16 -5.77 -2.04
N GLU A 40 17.48 -6.91 -1.96
CA GLU A 40 16.16 -6.98 -1.31
C GLU A 40 16.27 -6.95 0.21
N ARG A 41 17.32 -7.53 0.79
CA ARG A 41 17.38 -7.70 2.24
C ARG A 41 17.47 -6.34 2.95
N PRO A 42 18.35 -5.41 2.55
CA PRO A 42 18.34 -4.05 3.10
C PRO A 42 17.03 -3.33 2.83
N GLU A 43 16.41 -3.54 1.66
CA GLU A 43 15.12 -2.95 1.32
C GLU A 43 14.02 -3.41 2.28
N VAL A 44 13.85 -4.72 2.47
CA VAL A 44 12.85 -5.28 3.41
C VAL A 44 13.06 -4.77 4.83
N LEU A 45 14.31 -4.74 5.31
CA LEU A 45 14.63 -4.23 6.64
C LEU A 45 14.34 -2.73 6.79
N SER A 46 14.51 -1.94 5.72
CA SER A 46 14.19 -0.51 5.71
C SER A 46 12.69 -0.22 5.75
N LEU A 47 11.85 -1.20 5.38
CA LEU A 47 10.40 -1.09 5.39
C LEU A 47 9.79 -1.47 6.74
N LEU A 48 10.57 -2.04 7.66
CA LEU A 48 10.05 -2.45 8.96
C LEU A 48 9.64 -1.24 9.81
N PRO A 49 8.51 -1.33 10.54
CA PRO A 49 8.13 -0.34 11.53
C PRO A 49 9.16 -0.29 12.66
N ALA A 50 9.27 0.82 13.39
CA ALA A 50 10.26 0.95 14.46
C ALA A 50 10.17 -0.19 15.50
N TYR A 51 11.24 -0.96 15.67
CA TYR A 51 11.32 -2.14 16.56
C TYR A 51 12.52 -2.14 17.50
N GLU A 52 13.31 -1.07 17.54
CA GLU A 52 14.46 -0.96 18.43
C GLU A 52 14.05 -1.07 19.91
N GLY A 53 14.71 -1.97 20.65
CA GLY A 53 14.38 -2.28 22.04
C GLY A 53 13.06 -3.03 22.25
N LYS A 54 12.33 -3.42 21.19
CA LYS A 54 11.01 -4.04 21.27
C LYS A 54 11.04 -5.58 21.19
N SER A 55 9.90 -6.21 21.48
CA SER A 55 9.69 -7.66 21.33
C SER A 55 9.30 -8.01 19.89
N VAL A 56 10.11 -8.84 19.24
CA VAL A 56 9.94 -9.23 17.84
C VAL A 56 9.78 -10.75 17.74
N ILE A 57 8.89 -11.20 16.86
CA ILE A 57 8.83 -12.61 16.42
C ILE A 57 9.04 -12.67 14.92
N GLU A 58 9.97 -13.53 14.49
CA GLU A 58 10.26 -13.83 13.09
C GLU A 58 9.67 -15.21 12.78
N LEU A 59 8.67 -15.25 11.90
CA LEU A 59 7.96 -16.47 11.50
C LEU A 59 8.45 -16.93 10.13
N GLY A 60 8.91 -18.19 10.04
CA GLY A 60 9.58 -18.70 8.85
C GLY A 60 11.01 -18.16 8.73
N ALA A 61 11.75 -18.17 9.84
CA ALA A 61 13.09 -17.57 9.94
C ALA A 61 14.15 -18.23 9.03
N GLY A 62 13.89 -19.46 8.57
CA GLY A 62 14.84 -20.25 7.80
C GLY A 62 16.19 -20.38 8.50
N ILE A 63 17.27 -20.24 7.73
CA ILE A 63 18.64 -20.26 8.24
C ILE A 63 19.10 -18.93 8.86
N GLY A 64 18.23 -17.93 8.96
CA GLY A 64 18.51 -16.67 9.64
C GLY A 64 19.01 -15.54 8.76
N ARG A 65 18.40 -15.37 7.59
CA ARG A 65 18.75 -14.30 6.63
C ARG A 65 18.51 -12.89 7.21
N PHE A 66 17.46 -12.76 8.03
CA PHE A 66 17.11 -11.51 8.72
C PHE A 66 17.37 -11.57 10.23
N THR A 67 17.38 -12.77 10.84
CA THR A 67 17.49 -12.96 12.30
C THR A 67 18.62 -12.17 12.95
N GLY A 68 19.83 -12.17 12.37
CA GLY A 68 20.97 -11.42 12.91
C GLY A 68 20.73 -9.91 12.93
N GLU A 69 20.28 -9.34 11.80
CA GLU A 69 20.01 -7.90 11.68
C GLU A 69 18.83 -7.45 12.57
N LEU A 70 17.81 -8.30 12.72
CA LEU A 70 16.72 -8.07 13.66
C LEU A 70 17.24 -8.10 15.11
N ALA A 71 18.12 -9.04 15.45
CA ALA A 71 18.68 -9.21 16.78
C ALA A 71 19.59 -8.04 17.22
N GLU A 72 20.20 -7.32 16.29
CA GLU A 72 21.01 -6.13 16.60
C GLU A 72 20.19 -4.99 17.22
N LYS A 73 18.92 -4.86 16.82
CA LYS A 73 18.05 -3.75 17.26
C LYS A 73 16.96 -4.20 18.23
N ALA A 74 16.43 -5.41 18.07
CA ALA A 74 15.33 -5.91 18.91
C ALA A 74 15.77 -6.05 20.37
N GLY A 75 14.89 -5.70 21.31
CA GLY A 75 15.13 -5.98 22.73
C GLY A 75 15.04 -7.48 23.01
N GLN A 76 14.12 -8.18 22.33
CA GLN A 76 13.94 -9.62 22.39
C GLN A 76 13.48 -10.11 21.01
N LEU A 77 14.02 -11.25 20.55
CA LEU A 77 13.65 -11.86 19.28
C LEU A 77 13.30 -13.35 19.48
N LEU A 78 12.18 -13.79 18.94
CA LEU A 78 11.83 -15.21 18.80
C LEU A 78 11.85 -15.59 17.31
N ALA A 79 12.84 -16.39 16.89
CA ALA A 79 12.93 -16.94 15.55
C ALA A 79 12.23 -18.31 15.51
N VAL A 80 11.26 -18.46 14.61
CA VAL A 80 10.44 -19.67 14.47
C VAL A 80 10.57 -20.22 13.06
N ASP A 81 10.85 -21.51 12.94
CA ASP A 81 10.77 -22.24 11.66
C ASP A 81 10.31 -23.68 11.90
N PHE A 82 9.58 -24.27 10.96
CA PHE A 82 9.08 -25.64 11.08
C PHE A 82 10.05 -26.71 10.56
N ILE A 83 11.17 -26.30 9.94
CA ILE A 83 12.26 -27.16 9.51
C ILE A 83 13.37 -27.12 10.56
N GLU A 84 13.52 -28.24 11.29
CA GLU A 84 14.47 -28.36 12.39
C GLU A 84 15.93 -28.07 11.98
N SER A 85 16.35 -28.55 10.80
CA SER A 85 17.71 -28.29 10.30
C SER A 85 17.94 -26.82 9.98
N ALA A 86 16.94 -26.11 9.48
CA ALA A 86 17.03 -24.68 9.17
C ALA A 86 17.15 -23.85 10.44
N ILE A 87 16.28 -24.09 11.44
CA ILE A 87 16.33 -23.32 12.70
C ILE A 87 17.59 -23.63 13.52
N LYS A 88 18.10 -24.87 13.49
CA LYS A 88 19.40 -25.22 14.10
C LYS A 88 20.56 -24.54 13.39
N LYS A 89 20.51 -24.41 12.06
CA LYS A 89 21.49 -23.65 11.29
C LYS A 89 21.45 -22.18 11.68
N ASN A 90 20.25 -21.61 11.82
CA ASN A 90 20.06 -20.24 12.30
C ASN A 90 20.66 -20.04 13.69
N GLU A 91 20.36 -20.93 14.65
CA GLU A 91 20.95 -20.90 15.99
C GLU A 91 22.48 -21.02 15.96
N SER A 92 23.05 -21.84 15.08
CA SER A 92 24.52 -21.93 14.96
C SER A 92 25.18 -20.64 14.47
N ILE A 93 24.46 -19.81 13.70
CA ILE A 93 24.95 -18.52 13.16
C ILE A 93 24.70 -17.40 14.18
N ASN A 94 23.47 -17.31 14.68
CA ASN A 94 22.95 -16.18 15.44
C ASN A 94 22.82 -16.43 16.95
N GLY A 95 23.13 -17.63 17.44
CA GLY A 95 23.01 -18.00 18.87
C GLY A 95 23.96 -17.25 19.82
N HIS A 96 24.93 -16.51 19.26
CA HIS A 96 25.76 -15.58 20.02
C HIS A 96 24.97 -14.33 20.48
N HIS A 97 23.84 -14.01 19.84
CA HIS A 97 22.90 -12.98 20.28
C HIS A 97 22.04 -13.48 21.45
N LYS A 98 22.34 -13.00 22.67
CA LYS A 98 21.68 -13.45 23.91
C LYS A 98 20.19 -13.09 24.01
N ASN A 99 19.73 -12.16 23.18
CA ASN A 99 18.35 -11.72 23.09
C ASN A 99 17.50 -12.56 22.13
N VAL A 100 18.07 -13.56 21.45
CA VAL A 100 17.37 -14.41 20.48
C VAL A 100 17.00 -15.76 21.11
N LYS A 101 15.76 -16.19 20.90
CA LYS A 101 15.29 -17.55 21.15
C LYS A 101 14.93 -18.21 19.82
N PHE A 102 15.23 -19.50 19.71
CA PHE A 102 14.99 -20.30 18.52
C PHE A 102 13.93 -21.37 18.83
N LEU A 103 12.93 -21.51 17.96
CA LEU A 103 11.83 -22.45 18.14
C LEU A 103 11.55 -23.22 16.86
N CYS A 104 11.63 -24.55 16.93
CA CYS A 104 11.14 -25.41 15.87
C CYS A 104 9.63 -25.63 16.03
N ALA A 105 8.79 -24.91 15.27
CA ALA A 105 7.35 -25.05 15.33
C ALA A 105 6.67 -24.71 14.00
N ASP A 106 5.55 -25.38 13.71
CA ASP A 106 4.65 -24.99 12.62
C ASP A 106 3.77 -23.83 13.10
N VAL A 107 3.71 -22.76 12.32
CA VAL A 107 2.90 -21.57 12.63
C VAL A 107 1.42 -21.88 12.69
N THR A 108 0.94 -22.91 11.98
CA THR A 108 -0.47 -23.33 12.01
C THR A 108 -0.78 -24.25 13.20
N SER A 109 0.24 -24.69 13.95
CA SER A 109 0.03 -25.60 15.07
C SER A 109 -0.84 -24.97 16.16
N PRO A 110 -1.88 -25.66 16.66
CA PRO A 110 -2.65 -25.20 17.81
C PRO A 110 -1.80 -25.18 19.10
N ASN A 111 -0.66 -25.87 19.10
CA ASN A 111 0.27 -25.95 20.23
C ASN A 111 1.35 -24.85 20.21
N LEU A 112 1.38 -24.00 19.17
CA LEU A 112 2.25 -22.83 19.17
C LEU A 112 1.63 -21.76 20.08
N HIS A 113 2.10 -21.72 21.32
CA HIS A 113 1.63 -20.79 22.34
C HIS A 113 2.53 -19.55 22.40
N ILE A 114 2.00 -18.43 21.93
CA ILE A 114 2.58 -17.10 22.13
C ILE A 114 1.62 -16.32 23.03
N SER A 115 2.14 -15.66 24.05
CA SER A 115 1.33 -14.89 25.00
C SER A 115 0.59 -13.75 24.29
N GLU A 116 -0.68 -13.56 24.61
CA GLU A 116 -1.47 -12.46 24.07
C GLU A 116 -0.89 -11.11 24.51
N GLY A 117 -0.93 -10.11 23.61
CA GLY A 117 -0.41 -8.77 23.92
C GLY A 117 1.07 -8.72 24.30
N SER A 118 1.89 -9.65 23.84
CA SER A 118 3.32 -9.76 24.24
C SER A 118 4.30 -9.30 23.16
N ILE A 119 3.85 -9.22 21.91
CA ILE A 119 4.69 -8.94 20.74
C ILE A 119 4.46 -7.51 20.25
N ASP A 120 5.54 -6.78 19.98
CA ASP A 120 5.48 -5.46 19.36
C ASP A 120 5.51 -5.55 17.83
N VAL A 121 6.32 -6.46 17.26
CA VAL A 121 6.44 -6.67 15.82
C VAL A 121 6.43 -8.16 15.47
N ILE A 122 5.52 -8.55 14.58
CA ILE A 122 5.49 -9.85 13.91
C ILE A 122 6.06 -9.65 12.52
N PHE A 123 7.11 -10.39 12.17
CA PHE A 123 7.79 -10.31 10.89
C PHE A 123 7.77 -11.66 10.18
N SER A 124 7.39 -11.68 8.90
CA SER A 124 7.60 -12.80 8.00
C SER A 124 7.97 -12.32 6.60
N ASN A 125 8.74 -13.12 5.87
CA ASN A 125 9.08 -12.86 4.47
C ASN A 125 9.04 -14.19 3.69
N TRP A 126 7.95 -14.38 2.95
CA TRP A 126 7.47 -15.63 2.33
C TRP A 126 7.04 -16.69 3.35
N LEU A 127 5.80 -16.57 3.83
CA LEU A 127 5.22 -17.53 4.76
C LEU A 127 3.81 -17.93 4.36
N LEU A 128 2.92 -16.96 4.18
CA LEU A 128 1.49 -17.18 3.99
C LEU A 128 1.17 -17.89 2.67
N MET A 129 2.05 -17.76 1.67
CA MET A 129 1.98 -18.53 0.42
C MET A 129 2.19 -20.05 0.59
N TYR A 130 2.61 -20.52 1.77
CA TYR A 130 2.76 -21.94 2.13
C TYR A 130 1.67 -22.45 3.08
N LEU A 131 0.63 -21.64 3.30
CA LEU A 131 -0.55 -21.96 4.08
C LEU A 131 -1.76 -22.05 3.15
N SER A 132 -2.74 -22.89 3.48
CA SER A 132 -4.06 -22.85 2.85
C SER A 132 -4.83 -21.59 3.27
N ASP A 133 -5.93 -21.27 2.57
CA ASP A 133 -6.70 -20.06 2.85
C ASP A 133 -7.21 -20.00 4.30
N ASN A 134 -7.76 -21.11 4.80
CA ASN A 134 -8.23 -21.25 6.18
C ASN A 134 -7.07 -21.08 7.19
N GLU A 135 -5.88 -21.59 6.87
CA GLU A 135 -4.72 -21.43 7.76
C GLU A 135 -4.21 -19.98 7.80
N VAL A 136 -4.30 -19.24 6.68
CA VAL A 136 -3.98 -17.81 6.66
C VAL A 136 -4.96 -17.01 7.51
N GLU A 137 -6.27 -17.28 7.37
CA GLU A 137 -7.32 -16.65 8.19
C GLU A 137 -7.08 -16.90 9.69
N ASN A 138 -6.90 -18.17 10.08
CA ASN A 138 -6.64 -18.54 11.46
C ASN A 138 -5.33 -17.94 12.01
N LEU A 139 -4.28 -17.88 11.20
CA LEU A 139 -3.01 -17.29 11.62
C LEU A 139 -3.12 -15.77 11.78
N ALA A 140 -3.85 -15.07 10.89
CA ALA A 140 -4.07 -13.63 10.99
C ALA A 140 -4.77 -13.25 12.32
N GLU A 141 -5.80 -14.00 12.73
CA GLU A 141 -6.47 -13.81 14.02
C GLU A 141 -5.52 -14.05 15.20
N ARG A 142 -4.66 -15.08 15.13
CA ARG A 142 -3.67 -15.36 16.17
C ARG A 142 -2.60 -14.29 16.27
N MET A 143 -2.07 -13.82 15.13
CA MET A 143 -1.12 -12.71 15.09
C MET A 143 -1.71 -11.47 15.77
N MET A 144 -2.98 -11.17 15.51
CA MET A 144 -3.69 -10.06 16.14
C MET A 144 -3.78 -10.21 17.67
N LYS A 145 -4.01 -11.43 18.18
CA LYS A 145 -4.01 -11.71 19.63
C LYS A 145 -2.62 -11.54 20.25
N TRP A 146 -1.56 -11.98 19.57
CA TRP A 146 -0.19 -11.89 20.05
C TRP A 146 0.31 -10.44 20.14
N LEU A 147 -0.16 -9.56 19.26
CA LEU A 147 0.23 -8.16 19.24
C LEU A 147 -0.26 -7.36 20.45
N LYS A 148 0.64 -6.51 20.95
CA LYS A 148 0.30 -5.35 21.79
C LYS A 148 -0.56 -4.34 21.04
N ASP A 149 -1.28 -3.51 21.78
CA ASP A 149 -1.91 -2.30 21.24
C ASP A 149 -0.86 -1.41 20.56
N GLY A 150 -1.13 -0.97 19.34
CA GLY A 150 -0.17 -0.24 18.50
C GLY A 150 0.97 -1.09 17.90
N GLY A 151 1.00 -2.40 18.15
CA GLY A 151 1.97 -3.33 17.56
C GLY A 151 1.75 -3.57 16.07
N TYR A 152 2.74 -4.15 15.39
CA TYR A 152 2.75 -4.26 13.92
C TYR A 152 2.93 -5.68 13.41
N ILE A 153 2.29 -5.99 12.28
CA ILE A 153 2.59 -7.17 11.46
C ILE A 153 3.22 -6.69 10.15
N PHE A 154 4.39 -7.23 9.83
CA PHE A 154 4.97 -7.17 8.50
C PHE A 154 4.92 -8.57 7.88
N PHE A 155 4.35 -8.68 6.69
CA PHE A 155 4.51 -9.88 5.87
C PHE A 155 4.76 -9.52 4.41
N ARG A 156 5.45 -10.40 3.69
CA ARG A 156 5.76 -10.25 2.27
C ARG A 156 5.52 -11.57 1.56
N GLU A 157 4.85 -11.55 0.41
CA GLU A 157 4.50 -12.76 -0.33
C GLU A 157 4.79 -12.64 -1.84
N SER A 158 4.88 -13.80 -2.51
CA SER A 158 4.81 -13.84 -3.98
C SER A 158 3.34 -13.93 -4.41
N CYS A 159 2.87 -12.93 -5.14
CA CYS A 159 1.52 -12.88 -5.69
C CYS A 159 1.48 -13.31 -7.16
N PHE A 160 0.28 -13.66 -7.64
CA PHE A 160 -0.06 -14.05 -9.02
C PHE A 160 0.59 -15.33 -9.54
N HIS A 161 1.92 -15.42 -9.53
CA HIS A 161 2.66 -16.57 -10.01
C HIS A 161 4.07 -16.65 -9.39
N GLN A 162 4.75 -17.77 -9.69
CA GLN A 162 6.11 -18.03 -9.26
C GLN A 162 7.09 -16.91 -9.67
N SER A 163 8.00 -16.56 -8.75
CA SER A 163 9.07 -15.59 -8.96
C SER A 163 10.41 -16.23 -9.34
N GLY A 164 10.87 -17.21 -8.55
CA GLY A 164 12.14 -17.90 -8.77
C GLY A 164 12.15 -18.72 -10.07
N ASP A 165 13.32 -18.88 -10.68
CA ASP A 165 13.50 -19.63 -11.94
C ASP A 165 14.02 -21.07 -11.75
N SER A 166 14.31 -21.48 -10.51
CA SER A 166 14.76 -22.83 -10.20
C SER A 166 13.71 -23.87 -10.61
N LYS A 167 14.16 -24.94 -11.27
CA LYS A 167 13.30 -26.07 -11.67
C LYS A 167 12.78 -26.79 -10.42
N ARG A 168 11.46 -27.00 -10.39
CA ARG A 168 10.75 -27.69 -9.29
C ARG A 168 10.01 -28.87 -9.88
N LYS A 169 10.22 -30.07 -9.32
CA LYS A 169 9.45 -31.27 -9.71
C LYS A 169 7.99 -31.17 -9.27
N TYR A 170 7.77 -30.50 -8.15
CA TYR A 170 6.48 -30.27 -7.52
C TYR A 170 6.51 -28.90 -6.84
N ASN A 171 5.40 -28.16 -6.86
CA ASN A 171 5.29 -26.82 -6.26
C ASN A 171 3.89 -26.63 -5.65
N PRO A 172 3.74 -26.73 -4.31
CA PRO A 172 2.46 -26.53 -3.61
C PRO A 172 2.19 -25.07 -3.22
N THR A 173 3.00 -24.13 -3.70
CA THR A 173 2.90 -22.73 -3.31
C THR A 173 1.59 -22.11 -3.80
N HIS A 174 0.89 -21.39 -2.91
CA HIS A 174 -0.31 -20.63 -3.22
C HIS A 174 0.02 -19.22 -3.69
N TYR A 175 0.07 -19.02 -5.02
CA TYR A 175 0.27 -17.70 -5.62
C TYR A 175 -1.05 -16.94 -5.73
N ARG A 176 -1.42 -16.25 -4.65
CA ARG A 176 -2.69 -15.55 -4.55
C ARG A 176 -2.65 -14.17 -5.20
N GLU A 177 -3.83 -13.64 -5.47
CA GLU A 177 -4.00 -12.21 -5.72
C GLU A 177 -3.81 -11.42 -4.40
N PRO A 178 -3.19 -10.23 -4.43
CA PRO A 178 -2.98 -9.35 -3.27
C PRO A 178 -4.25 -9.06 -2.47
N ARG A 179 -5.40 -8.93 -3.17
CA ARG A 179 -6.70 -8.68 -2.55
C ARG A 179 -7.10 -9.73 -1.51
N PHE A 180 -6.64 -10.98 -1.66
CA PHE A 180 -6.88 -12.01 -0.66
C PHE A 180 -6.25 -11.62 0.68
N TYR A 181 -4.94 -11.31 0.68
CA TYR A 181 -4.22 -10.95 1.90
C TYR A 181 -4.77 -9.65 2.51
N THR A 182 -5.05 -8.65 1.67
CA THR A 182 -5.66 -7.39 2.13
C THR A 182 -7.00 -7.64 2.81
N LYS A 183 -7.86 -8.49 2.23
CA LYS A 183 -9.18 -8.83 2.78
C LYS A 183 -9.07 -9.54 4.12
N VAL A 184 -8.30 -10.65 4.18
CA VAL A 184 -8.20 -11.48 5.40
C VAL A 184 -7.73 -10.67 6.61
N PHE A 185 -6.66 -9.89 6.45
CA PHE A 185 -6.13 -9.08 7.55
C PHE A 185 -7.04 -7.90 7.89
N LYS A 186 -7.78 -7.34 6.92
CA LYS A 186 -8.75 -6.26 7.19
C LYS A 186 -10.00 -6.73 7.93
N GLU A 187 -10.46 -7.95 7.64
CA GLU A 187 -11.64 -8.55 8.26
C GLU A 187 -11.33 -9.17 9.63
N SER A 188 -10.04 -9.27 9.99
CA SER A 188 -9.60 -9.68 11.32
C SER A 188 -10.01 -8.65 12.37
N ASN A 189 -10.89 -9.07 13.28
CA ASN A 189 -11.36 -8.27 14.40
C ASN A 189 -11.21 -9.07 15.69
N MET A 190 -10.91 -8.41 16.80
CA MET A 190 -10.93 -9.05 18.11
C MET A 190 -11.54 -8.14 19.16
N SER A 191 -12.04 -8.74 20.24
CA SER A 191 -12.39 -8.04 21.47
C SER A 191 -11.54 -8.61 22.60
N ASP A 192 -11.01 -7.74 23.45
CA ASP A 192 -10.38 -8.18 24.70
C ASP A 192 -11.42 -8.45 25.80
N ASP A 193 -10.97 -9.04 26.91
CA ASP A 193 -11.80 -9.35 28.08
C ASP A 193 -12.41 -8.09 28.73
N THR A 194 -11.89 -6.90 28.41
CA THR A 194 -12.38 -5.60 28.88
C THR A 194 -13.34 -4.94 27.89
N ALA A 195 -13.80 -5.68 26.88
CA ALA A 195 -14.70 -5.23 25.80
C ALA A 195 -14.15 -4.14 24.88
N ASN A 196 -12.82 -3.91 24.85
CA ASN A 196 -12.22 -3.11 23.79
C ASN A 196 -12.18 -3.94 22.51
N SER A 197 -12.72 -3.37 21.44
CA SER A 197 -12.57 -3.93 20.10
C SER A 197 -11.30 -3.40 19.46
N PHE A 198 -10.56 -4.29 18.80
CA PHE A 198 -9.39 -3.97 17.98
C PHE A 198 -9.64 -4.40 16.55
N GLU A 199 -8.94 -3.73 15.63
CA GLU A 199 -8.88 -4.04 14.20
C GLU A 199 -7.43 -3.89 13.71
N LEU A 200 -7.13 -4.45 12.53
CA LEU A 200 -5.86 -4.20 11.85
C LEU A 200 -5.98 -3.01 10.89
N SER A 201 -5.08 -2.06 11.05
CA SER A 201 -4.89 -0.91 10.19
C SER A 201 -3.83 -1.18 9.15
N LEU A 202 -4.15 -1.11 7.86
CA LEU A 202 -3.11 -1.13 6.83
C LEU A 202 -2.33 0.18 6.90
N VAL A 203 -1.04 0.11 7.21
CA VAL A 203 -0.10 1.23 7.30
C VAL A 203 0.75 1.33 6.04
N GLY A 204 0.98 0.22 5.34
CA GLY A 204 1.72 0.22 4.09
C GLY A 204 1.43 -1.03 3.28
N CYS A 205 1.39 -0.88 1.96
CA CYS A 205 1.34 -1.98 1.00
C CYS A 205 2.12 -1.53 -0.24
N LYS A 206 3.18 -2.24 -0.60
CA LYS A 206 3.99 -1.90 -1.78
C LYS A 206 4.70 -3.13 -2.36
N CYS A 207 5.15 -3.01 -3.61
CA CYS A 207 6.04 -4.00 -4.20
C CYS A 207 7.50 -3.81 -3.73
N ILE A 208 8.28 -4.90 -3.77
CA ILE A 208 9.72 -4.90 -3.46
C ILE A 208 10.48 -4.46 -4.72
N GLY A 209 11.08 -3.27 -4.67
CA GLY A 209 11.78 -2.61 -5.76
C GLY A 209 12.94 -3.42 -6.32
N ALA A 210 13.67 -4.18 -5.49
CA ALA A 210 14.71 -5.10 -5.93
C ALA A 210 14.19 -6.11 -6.97
N TYR A 211 12.96 -6.60 -6.80
CA TYR A 211 12.32 -7.50 -7.77
C TYR A 211 11.81 -6.79 -9.00
N VAL A 212 11.30 -5.56 -8.86
CA VAL A 212 10.94 -4.73 -10.01
C VAL A 212 12.15 -4.51 -10.90
N ARG A 213 13.31 -4.16 -10.31
CA ARG A 213 14.55 -3.92 -11.05
C ARG A 213 15.11 -5.20 -11.68
N ASN A 214 15.17 -6.31 -10.94
CA ASN A 214 15.87 -7.52 -11.38
C ASN A 214 15.00 -8.50 -12.17
N LYS A 215 13.72 -8.62 -11.82
CA LYS A 215 12.78 -9.60 -12.38
C LYS A 215 11.71 -8.96 -13.27
N LYS A 216 11.71 -7.63 -13.40
CA LYS A 216 10.82 -6.85 -14.28
C LYS A 216 9.34 -7.17 -14.06
N ASN A 217 8.96 -7.42 -12.80
CA ASN A 217 7.58 -7.59 -12.36
C ASN A 217 7.42 -7.04 -10.93
N GLN A 218 6.18 -6.80 -10.53
CA GLN A 218 5.81 -6.17 -9.26
C GLN A 218 5.11 -7.15 -8.30
N ASN A 219 5.33 -8.45 -8.49
CA ASN A 219 4.55 -9.49 -7.83
C ASN A 219 5.03 -9.82 -6.41
N GLN A 220 6.14 -9.22 -6.00
CA GLN A 220 6.66 -9.34 -4.65
C GLN A 220 6.13 -8.19 -3.84
N ILE A 221 5.12 -8.46 -3.01
CA ILE A 221 4.37 -7.41 -2.32
C ILE A 221 4.51 -7.62 -0.83
N CYS A 222 4.72 -6.53 -0.10
CA CYS A 222 4.72 -6.52 1.36
C CYS A 222 3.57 -5.69 1.90
N TRP A 223 3.10 -6.07 3.08
CA TRP A 223 2.09 -5.38 3.86
C TRP A 223 2.63 -5.07 5.25
N ILE A 224 2.24 -3.90 5.75
CA ILE A 224 2.50 -3.44 7.10
C ILE A 224 1.15 -3.14 7.72
N TRP A 225 0.78 -3.89 8.75
CA TRP A 225 -0.43 -3.69 9.52
C TRP A 225 -0.08 -3.21 10.92
N GLN A 226 -0.92 -2.35 11.49
CA GLN A 226 -0.85 -1.94 12.88
C GLN A 226 -2.15 -2.34 13.60
N LYS A 227 -2.03 -2.96 14.78
CA LYS A 227 -3.18 -3.19 15.66
C LYS A 227 -3.60 -1.87 16.28
N VAL A 228 -4.85 -1.48 16.08
CA VAL A 228 -5.43 -0.25 16.62
C VAL A 228 -6.74 -0.56 17.33
N ARG A 229 -7.14 0.26 18.29
CA ARG A 229 -8.49 0.14 18.86
C ARG A 229 -9.49 0.56 17.80
N SER A 230 -10.60 -0.16 17.70
CA SER A 230 -11.66 0.12 16.72
C SER A 230 -12.30 1.50 16.93
N GLN A 231 -12.16 2.08 18.13
CA GLN A 231 -12.60 3.43 18.51
C GLN A 231 -11.56 4.53 18.24
N ASP A 232 -10.29 4.19 18.01
CA ASP A 232 -9.25 5.17 17.73
C ASP A 232 -9.52 5.85 16.38
N ASP A 233 -9.34 7.17 16.36
CA ASP A 233 -9.78 8.08 15.30
C ASP A 233 -9.06 7.82 13.97
N ARG A 234 -9.63 6.92 13.18
CA ARG A 234 -9.48 6.85 11.73
C ARG A 234 -10.79 7.18 11.04
N GLY A 235 -11.58 8.07 11.64
CA GLY A 235 -12.86 8.51 11.10
C GLY A 235 -12.74 8.87 9.62
N PHE A 236 -11.65 9.55 9.24
CA PHE A 236 -11.42 9.98 7.87
C PHE A 236 -11.10 8.85 6.88
N GLN A 237 -10.13 7.96 7.16
CA GLN A 237 -9.86 6.83 6.25
C GLN A 237 -11.08 5.89 6.13
N LYS A 238 -11.77 5.61 7.25
CA LYS A 238 -13.01 4.82 7.23
C LYS A 238 -14.12 5.55 6.46
N PHE A 239 -14.22 6.87 6.58
CA PHE A 239 -15.15 7.69 5.81
C PHE A 239 -14.87 7.59 4.32
N LEU A 240 -13.61 7.77 3.90
CA LEU A 240 -13.21 7.62 2.50
C LEU A 240 -13.56 6.22 1.98
N ASP A 241 -13.11 5.15 2.64
CA ASP A 241 -13.31 3.78 2.13
C ASP A 241 -14.79 3.31 2.18
N ARG A 242 -15.63 3.85 3.09
CA ARG A 242 -17.03 3.41 3.27
C ARG A 242 -18.05 4.31 2.59
N VAL A 243 -17.79 5.61 2.50
CA VAL A 243 -18.78 6.61 2.07
C VAL A 243 -18.49 7.10 0.65
N GLU A 244 -17.30 7.66 0.41
CA GLU A 244 -16.99 8.34 -0.85
C GLU A 244 -16.30 7.41 -1.87
N TYR A 245 -15.34 6.60 -1.42
CA TYR A 245 -14.48 5.73 -2.22
C TYR A 245 -14.62 4.26 -1.84
N SER A 246 -15.86 3.80 -1.70
CA SER A 246 -16.13 2.35 -1.72
C SER A 246 -15.78 1.77 -3.09
N HIS A 247 -15.43 0.48 -3.17
CA HIS A 247 -15.05 -0.16 -4.45
C HIS A 247 -16.07 0.07 -5.56
N LYS A 248 -17.38 -0.04 -5.26
CA LYS A 248 -18.45 0.23 -6.22
C LYS A 248 -18.46 1.70 -6.68
N SER A 249 -18.20 2.63 -5.77
CA SER A 249 -18.13 4.06 -6.09
C SER A 249 -16.91 4.40 -6.94
N ILE A 250 -15.77 3.77 -6.69
CA ILE A 250 -14.55 3.94 -7.49
C ILE A 250 -14.80 3.48 -8.94
N LEU A 251 -15.34 2.28 -9.14
CA LEU A 251 -15.65 1.77 -10.47
C LEU A 251 -16.70 2.64 -11.19
N ARG A 252 -17.68 3.16 -10.44
CA ARG A 252 -18.66 4.12 -10.95
C ARG A 252 -17.98 5.41 -11.43
N TYR A 253 -17.07 5.98 -10.63
CA TYR A 253 -16.34 7.18 -11.01
C TYR A 253 -15.48 6.96 -12.27
N GLU A 254 -14.83 5.81 -12.40
CA GLU A 254 -14.13 5.47 -13.65
C GLU A 254 -15.06 5.32 -14.85
N GLY A 255 -16.28 4.81 -14.64
CA GLY A 255 -17.30 4.76 -15.69
C GLY A 255 -17.69 6.15 -16.21
N ILE A 256 -17.58 7.18 -15.38
CA ILE A 256 -17.90 8.58 -15.71
C ILE A 256 -16.67 9.30 -16.28
N TYR A 257 -15.56 9.31 -15.55
CA TYR A 257 -14.36 10.09 -15.87
C TYR A 257 -13.42 9.41 -16.87
N GLY A 258 -13.54 8.08 -17.00
CA GLY A 258 -12.77 7.25 -17.91
C GLY A 258 -11.84 6.27 -17.19
N PRO A 259 -11.40 5.21 -17.89
CA PRO A 259 -10.60 4.14 -17.29
C PRO A 259 -9.29 4.66 -16.69
N GLY A 260 -9.03 4.32 -15.42
CA GLY A 260 -7.86 4.73 -14.65
C GLY A 260 -8.03 6.04 -13.89
N PHE A 261 -9.17 6.73 -13.99
CA PHE A 261 -9.35 8.08 -13.43
C PHE A 261 -10.59 8.19 -12.56
N VAL A 262 -10.44 8.88 -11.44
CA VAL A 262 -11.49 9.18 -10.46
C VAL A 262 -11.70 10.69 -10.31
N SER A 263 -11.27 11.46 -11.31
CA SER A 263 -11.30 12.92 -11.32
C SER A 263 -11.61 13.47 -12.72
N THR A 264 -12.12 14.70 -12.76
CA THR A 264 -12.74 15.31 -13.94
C THR A 264 -11.79 15.42 -15.14
N GLY A 265 -12.32 15.05 -16.31
CA GLY A 265 -11.66 15.09 -17.62
C GLY A 265 -10.71 13.91 -17.89
N GLY A 266 -10.51 13.03 -16.91
CA GLY A 266 -9.72 11.80 -17.05
C GLY A 266 -8.39 11.99 -17.77
N LEU A 267 -8.19 11.23 -18.84
CA LEU A 267 -6.95 11.25 -19.62
C LEU A 267 -6.74 12.58 -20.38
N GLU A 268 -7.79 13.27 -20.81
CA GLU A 268 -7.68 14.50 -21.61
C GLU A 268 -7.03 15.62 -20.79
N THR A 269 -7.57 15.91 -19.61
CA THR A 269 -7.02 16.93 -18.70
C THR A 269 -5.66 16.50 -18.13
N THR A 270 -5.48 15.20 -17.87
CA THR A 270 -4.18 14.67 -17.46
C THR A 270 -3.08 14.94 -18.48
N LYS A 271 -3.34 14.72 -19.78
CA LYS A 271 -2.38 15.05 -20.86
C LYS A 271 -2.03 16.54 -20.86
N GLU A 272 -3.03 17.40 -20.71
CA GLU A 272 -2.83 18.85 -20.68
C GLU A 272 -1.93 19.28 -19.52
N PHE A 273 -2.23 18.83 -18.30
CA PHE A 273 -1.49 19.23 -17.12
C PHE A 273 -0.08 18.63 -17.08
N VAL A 274 0.07 17.36 -17.41
CA VAL A 274 1.38 16.71 -17.45
C VAL A 274 2.30 17.36 -18.50
N ALA A 275 1.76 17.84 -19.62
CA ALA A 275 2.55 18.57 -20.61
C ALA A 275 3.21 19.85 -20.04
N LYS A 276 2.61 20.49 -19.02
CA LYS A 276 3.17 21.69 -18.35
C LYS A 276 4.37 21.36 -17.46
N LEU A 277 4.51 20.12 -17.01
CA LEU A 277 5.59 19.69 -16.14
C LEU A 277 6.94 19.66 -16.87
N GLY A 278 6.93 19.35 -18.17
CA GLY A 278 8.16 19.20 -18.96
C GLY A 278 9.02 18.03 -18.49
N LEU A 279 8.36 16.91 -18.11
CA LEU A 279 9.01 15.71 -17.59
C LEU A 279 10.10 15.20 -18.54
N GLN A 280 11.23 14.79 -17.97
CA GLN A 280 12.38 14.21 -18.65
C GLN A 280 12.60 12.76 -18.20
N PRO A 281 13.09 11.87 -19.08
CA PRO A 281 13.44 10.50 -18.72
C PRO A 281 14.35 10.42 -17.49
N GLY A 282 14.04 9.47 -16.60
CA GLY A 282 14.78 9.24 -15.34
C GLY A 282 14.45 10.20 -14.20
N GLN A 283 13.58 11.20 -14.39
CA GLN A 283 13.07 12.02 -13.28
C GLN A 283 12.17 11.22 -12.36
N LYS A 284 12.09 11.65 -11.10
CA LYS A 284 11.26 11.05 -10.05
C LYS A 284 10.08 11.97 -9.70
N VAL A 285 8.86 11.42 -9.79
CA VAL A 285 7.60 12.11 -9.53
C VAL A 285 6.93 11.52 -8.30
N LEU A 286 6.44 12.37 -7.39
CA LEU A 286 5.50 11.98 -6.34
C LEU A 286 4.08 12.39 -6.76
N ASP A 287 3.15 11.43 -6.86
CA ASP A 287 1.73 11.70 -7.01
C ASP A 287 1.03 11.56 -5.63
N VAL A 288 0.43 12.67 -5.15
CA VAL A 288 -0.27 12.73 -3.86
C VAL A 288 -1.77 12.71 -4.09
N GLY A 289 -2.40 11.61 -3.67
CA GLY A 289 -3.78 11.27 -4.02
C GLY A 289 -3.86 10.57 -5.38
N CYS A 290 -3.01 9.57 -5.61
CA CYS A 290 -2.85 8.92 -6.91
C CYS A 290 -4.10 8.10 -7.35
N GLY A 291 -5.04 7.85 -6.45
CA GLY A 291 -6.24 7.07 -6.72
C GLY A 291 -5.90 5.68 -7.28
N VAL A 292 -6.52 5.32 -8.39
CA VAL A 292 -6.35 4.01 -9.05
C VAL A 292 -5.21 3.95 -10.07
N GLY A 293 -4.34 4.97 -10.13
CA GLY A 293 -3.06 4.90 -10.83
C GLY A 293 -3.02 5.43 -12.27
N GLY A 294 -4.13 5.88 -12.86
CA GLY A 294 -4.17 6.21 -14.29
C GLY A 294 -3.23 7.34 -14.71
N GLY A 295 -3.09 8.36 -13.86
CA GLY A 295 -2.14 9.45 -14.06
C GLY A 295 -0.69 8.97 -13.99
N ASP A 296 -0.38 8.13 -12.99
CA ASP A 296 0.94 7.56 -12.77
C ASP A 296 1.40 6.70 -13.94
N PHE A 297 0.53 5.79 -14.40
CA PHE A 297 0.80 4.95 -15.57
C PHE A 297 1.02 5.78 -16.83
N TYR A 298 0.23 6.85 -17.00
CA TYR A 298 0.41 7.76 -18.13
C TYR A 298 1.77 8.47 -18.08
N MET A 299 2.16 9.03 -16.93
CA MET A 299 3.45 9.70 -16.76
C MET A 299 4.61 8.74 -17.00
N ALA A 300 4.65 7.61 -16.30
CA ALA A 300 5.75 6.65 -16.40
C ALA A 300 5.88 6.07 -17.82
N LYS A 301 4.77 5.75 -18.49
CA LYS A 301 4.78 5.19 -19.85
C LYS A 301 5.28 6.17 -20.90
N ASN A 302 4.84 7.42 -20.85
CA ASN A 302 5.04 8.37 -21.96
C ASN A 302 6.30 9.23 -21.79
N PHE A 303 6.82 9.36 -20.56
CA PHE A 303 7.95 10.22 -20.25
C PHE A 303 9.15 9.47 -19.65
N ASP A 304 9.04 8.15 -19.44
CA ASP A 304 10.10 7.31 -18.86
C ASP A 304 10.58 7.82 -17.49
N VAL A 305 9.63 8.26 -16.67
CA VAL A 305 9.86 8.73 -15.30
C VAL A 305 9.55 7.63 -14.28
N GLU A 306 10.18 7.73 -13.11
CA GLU A 306 9.80 6.96 -11.92
C GLU A 306 8.67 7.68 -11.19
N VAL A 307 7.54 7.02 -10.95
CA VAL A 307 6.39 7.59 -10.24
C VAL A 307 6.17 6.86 -8.92
N VAL A 308 6.08 7.64 -7.85
CA VAL A 308 5.70 7.18 -6.51
C VAL A 308 4.29 7.72 -6.24
N GLY A 309 3.28 6.86 -6.31
CA GLY A 309 1.90 7.21 -6.02
C GLY A 309 1.54 6.90 -4.56
N ILE A 310 0.99 7.88 -3.84
CA ILE A 310 0.42 7.66 -2.51
C ILE A 310 -1.05 8.05 -2.45
N ASP A 311 -1.84 7.27 -1.73
CA ASP A 311 -3.25 7.57 -1.45
C ASP A 311 -3.61 7.03 -0.07
N LEU A 312 -4.56 7.67 0.62
CA LEU A 312 -5.02 7.24 1.94
C LEU A 312 -6.02 6.07 1.84
N SER A 313 -6.73 5.94 0.71
CA SER A 313 -7.72 4.90 0.49
C SER A 313 -7.06 3.57 0.14
N ILE A 314 -7.38 2.55 0.93
CA ILE A 314 -6.91 1.19 0.70
C ILE A 314 -7.52 0.64 -0.59
N ASN A 315 -8.78 0.98 -0.88
CA ASN A 315 -9.47 0.52 -2.08
C ASN A 315 -8.79 1.05 -3.36
N MET A 316 -8.41 2.33 -3.35
CA MET A 316 -7.69 2.97 -4.45
C MET A 316 -6.34 2.29 -4.71
N ILE A 317 -5.51 2.18 -3.67
CA ILE A 317 -4.17 1.58 -3.77
C ILE A 317 -4.23 0.11 -4.15
N SER A 318 -5.21 -0.64 -3.64
CA SER A 318 -5.37 -2.05 -4.01
C SER A 318 -5.62 -2.19 -5.52
N LEU A 319 -6.49 -1.36 -6.11
CA LEU A 319 -6.73 -1.33 -7.55
C LEU A 319 -5.53 -0.84 -8.34
N ALA A 320 -4.81 0.18 -7.84
CA ALA A 320 -3.61 0.71 -8.49
C ALA A 320 -2.50 -0.34 -8.56
N ILE A 321 -2.23 -1.04 -7.45
CA ILE A 321 -1.26 -2.15 -7.39
C ILE A 321 -1.69 -3.29 -8.31
N GLU A 322 -2.98 -3.65 -8.33
CA GLU A 322 -3.50 -4.68 -9.23
C GLU A 322 -3.29 -4.30 -10.70
N ARG A 323 -3.51 -3.04 -11.08
CA ARG A 323 -3.35 -2.61 -12.48
C ARG A 323 -1.89 -2.44 -12.89
N ALA A 324 -1.00 -2.27 -11.92
CA ALA A 324 0.43 -2.16 -12.16
C ALA A 324 1.05 -3.51 -12.56
N ILE A 325 0.41 -4.64 -12.22
CA ILE A 325 0.91 -5.99 -12.53
C ILE A 325 1.21 -6.15 -14.02
N GLY A 326 2.40 -6.68 -14.31
CA GLY A 326 2.82 -6.98 -15.68
C GLY A 326 3.19 -5.74 -16.51
N LEU A 327 2.99 -4.53 -15.97
CA LEU A 327 3.51 -3.32 -16.58
C LEU A 327 5.02 -3.24 -16.38
N LYS A 328 5.71 -2.72 -17.40
CA LYS A 328 7.16 -2.50 -17.38
C LYS A 328 7.53 -1.07 -16.97
N TYR A 329 6.56 -0.30 -16.48
CA TYR A 329 6.74 1.10 -16.09
C TYR A 329 7.30 1.18 -14.67
N ALA A 330 8.10 2.19 -14.38
CA ALA A 330 8.66 2.44 -13.05
C ALA A 330 7.64 3.15 -12.15
N VAL A 331 6.56 2.44 -11.77
CA VAL A 331 5.54 2.97 -10.85
C VAL A 331 5.53 2.16 -9.56
N GLU A 332 5.51 2.83 -8.42
CA GLU A 332 5.24 2.23 -7.11
C GLU A 332 4.04 2.92 -6.44
N PHE A 333 3.23 2.14 -5.74
CA PHE A 333 2.07 2.65 -5.00
C PHE A 333 2.20 2.30 -3.53
N ALA A 334 1.74 3.21 -2.66
CA ALA A 334 1.68 2.98 -1.22
C ALA A 334 0.43 3.60 -0.58
N CYS A 335 -0.22 2.87 0.33
CA CYS A 335 -1.31 3.39 1.15
C CYS A 335 -0.74 4.19 2.32
N GLU A 336 -0.83 5.52 2.24
CA GLU A 336 -0.12 6.43 3.14
C GLU A 336 -0.94 7.71 3.38
N ASP A 337 -0.92 8.21 4.62
CA ASP A 337 -1.42 9.55 4.95
C ASP A 337 -0.35 10.59 4.60
N CYS A 338 -0.58 11.37 3.53
CA CYS A 338 0.36 12.39 3.07
C CYS A 338 0.68 13.46 4.14
N CYS A 339 -0.19 13.67 5.13
CA CYS A 339 0.05 14.61 6.23
C CYS A 339 1.02 14.06 7.28
N LYS A 340 1.23 12.74 7.34
CA LYS A 340 2.10 12.06 8.30
C LYS A 340 3.34 11.48 7.64
N LYS A 341 3.30 11.22 6.33
CA LYS A 341 4.42 10.69 5.58
C LYS A 341 5.57 11.70 5.58
N THR A 342 6.79 11.19 5.66
CA THR A 342 8.01 11.96 5.47
C THR A 342 8.87 11.33 4.39
N TYR A 343 9.39 12.15 3.49
CA TYR A 343 10.45 11.79 2.56
C TYR A 343 11.73 12.56 2.88
N PRO A 344 12.90 12.03 2.49
CA PRO A 344 14.14 12.81 2.53
C PRO A 344 13.99 14.12 1.75
N GLU A 345 14.71 15.15 2.18
CA GLU A 345 14.74 16.42 1.44
C GLU A 345 15.35 16.22 0.04
N ASN A 346 14.92 17.02 -0.94
CA ASN A 346 15.44 16.99 -2.30
C ASN A 346 15.32 15.61 -3.00
N THR A 347 14.20 14.92 -2.80
CA THR A 347 13.96 13.58 -3.36
C THR A 347 13.33 13.63 -4.75
N PHE A 348 12.33 14.48 -4.95
CA PHE A 348 11.49 14.46 -6.15
C PHE A 348 11.83 15.61 -7.11
N ASP A 349 11.81 15.32 -8.41
CA ASP A 349 11.90 16.35 -9.45
C ASP A 349 10.54 17.04 -9.64
N VAL A 350 9.45 16.31 -9.44
CA VAL A 350 8.08 16.83 -9.51
C VAL A 350 7.23 16.26 -8.38
N ILE A 351 6.37 17.11 -7.81
CA ILE A 351 5.22 16.69 -7.01
C ILE A 351 3.96 17.04 -7.79
N TYR A 352 3.08 16.08 -7.95
CA TYR A 352 1.82 16.17 -8.68
C TYR A 352 0.67 15.80 -7.75
N SER A 353 -0.46 16.50 -7.85
CA SER A 353 -1.68 16.12 -7.16
C SER A 353 -2.89 16.55 -7.96
N ARG A 354 -3.89 15.66 -8.07
CA ARG A 354 -5.13 15.91 -8.79
C ARG A 354 -6.33 15.74 -7.89
N ASP A 355 -7.01 16.84 -7.62
CA ASP A 355 -8.31 16.89 -6.97
C ASP A 355 -8.34 16.08 -5.65
N ALA A 356 -7.22 16.12 -4.92
CA ALA A 356 -7.02 15.40 -3.66
C ALA A 356 -6.80 16.35 -2.48
N MET A 357 -6.32 17.58 -2.73
CA MET A 357 -5.97 18.51 -1.66
C MET A 357 -7.20 19.10 -0.95
N LEU A 358 -8.40 19.06 -1.55
CA LEU A 358 -9.67 19.39 -0.90
C LEU A 358 -9.93 18.58 0.38
N HIS A 359 -9.34 17.40 0.51
CA HIS A 359 -9.43 16.53 1.68
C HIS A 359 -8.50 16.94 2.82
N ILE A 360 -7.55 17.84 2.57
CA ILE A 360 -6.49 18.20 3.51
C ILE A 360 -6.84 19.48 4.26
N LYS A 361 -6.96 19.38 5.58
CA LYS A 361 -7.24 20.54 6.45
C LYS A 361 -6.06 21.50 6.57
N ASP A 362 -4.88 21.00 6.90
CA ASP A 362 -3.67 21.82 7.10
C ASP A 362 -2.79 21.81 5.86
N LYS A 363 -3.30 22.42 4.78
CA LYS A 363 -2.56 22.62 3.52
C LYS A 363 -1.22 23.35 3.73
N PRO A 364 -1.12 24.43 4.54
CA PRO A 364 0.15 25.12 4.73
C PRO A 364 1.28 24.22 5.26
N THR A 365 0.99 23.33 6.22
CA THR A 365 1.99 22.37 6.70
C THR A 365 2.39 21.38 5.61
N LEU A 366 1.43 20.83 4.87
CA LEU A 366 1.72 19.90 3.79
C LEU A 366 2.54 20.54 2.67
N PHE A 367 2.23 21.79 2.27
CA PHE A 367 3.00 22.50 1.24
C PHE A 367 4.43 22.80 1.67
N ARG A 368 4.68 23.08 2.96
CA ARG A 368 6.06 23.16 3.48
C ARG A 368 6.80 21.84 3.38
N SER A 369 6.11 20.71 3.58
CA SER A 369 6.70 19.38 3.35
C SER A 369 7.01 19.16 1.87
N PHE A 370 6.08 19.51 0.97
CA PHE A 370 6.32 19.43 -0.48
C PHE A 370 7.53 20.24 -0.92
N TYR A 371 7.67 21.47 -0.40
CA TYR A 371 8.82 22.32 -0.69
C TYR A 371 10.15 21.66 -0.32
N LYS A 372 10.21 21.01 0.85
CA LYS A 372 11.40 20.27 1.31
C LYS A 372 11.68 19.02 0.49
N TRP A 373 10.63 18.29 0.09
CA TRP A 373 10.79 17.03 -0.64
C TRP A 373 11.18 17.25 -2.10
N LEU A 374 10.88 18.41 -2.68
CA LEU A 374 11.31 18.78 -4.01
C LEU A 374 12.80 19.08 -4.04
N LYS A 375 13.46 18.65 -5.13
CA LYS A 375 14.81 19.08 -5.47
C LYS A 375 14.82 20.58 -5.81
N PRO A 376 15.96 21.27 -5.68
CA PRO A 376 16.09 22.63 -6.18
C PRO A 376 15.79 22.67 -7.68
N GLY A 377 14.88 23.56 -8.11
CA GLY A 377 14.38 23.64 -9.49
C GLY A 377 13.29 22.63 -9.84
N GLY A 378 12.86 21.80 -8.89
CA GLY A 378 11.71 20.92 -9.05
C GLY A 378 10.38 21.67 -9.14
N LYS A 379 9.33 21.00 -9.61
CA LYS A 379 8.01 21.62 -9.85
C LYS A 379 6.92 20.99 -9.00
N LEU A 380 5.99 21.82 -8.55
CA LEU A 380 4.72 21.39 -7.95
C LEU A 380 3.58 21.73 -8.92
N LEU A 381 2.71 20.76 -9.22
CA LEU A 381 1.46 20.99 -9.94
C LEU A 381 0.30 20.39 -9.17
N ILE A 382 -0.68 21.22 -8.85
CA ILE A 382 -1.91 20.82 -8.17
C ILE A 382 -3.10 21.27 -9.01
N THR A 383 -4.07 20.38 -9.22
CA THR A 383 -5.46 20.77 -9.49
C THR A 383 -6.28 20.47 -8.27
N ASP A 384 -7.23 21.33 -7.93
CA ASP A 384 -8.03 21.13 -6.73
C ASP A 384 -9.37 21.87 -6.80
N TYR A 385 -10.33 21.41 -6.01
CA TYR A 385 -11.62 22.07 -5.89
C TYR A 385 -11.46 23.34 -5.05
N CYS A 386 -11.91 24.45 -5.59
CA CYS A 386 -11.86 25.77 -4.97
C CYS A 386 -13.26 26.35 -4.79
N LYS A 387 -13.36 27.43 -4.01
CA LYS A 387 -14.59 28.22 -3.89
C LYS A 387 -14.34 29.68 -4.27
N SER A 388 -15.40 30.38 -4.66
CA SER A 388 -15.35 31.84 -4.78
C SER A 388 -15.04 32.50 -3.43
N ALA A 389 -14.50 33.72 -3.49
CA ALA A 389 -14.32 34.55 -2.30
C ALA A 389 -15.67 34.83 -1.61
N GLY A 390 -15.65 34.95 -0.28
CA GLY A 390 -16.86 35.14 0.54
C GLY A 390 -17.48 33.84 1.05
N SER A 391 -18.71 33.97 1.55
CA SER A 391 -19.47 32.86 2.14
C SER A 391 -20.16 32.03 1.06
N PRO A 392 -20.08 30.69 1.12
CA PRO A 392 -20.83 29.83 0.21
C PRO A 392 -22.35 29.98 0.43
N SER A 393 -23.15 29.63 -0.58
CA SER A 393 -24.59 29.44 -0.40
C SER A 393 -24.86 28.32 0.62
N SER A 394 -26.05 28.30 1.24
CA SER A 394 -26.40 27.27 2.21
C SER A 394 -26.28 25.85 1.62
N GLU A 395 -26.71 25.66 0.38
CA GLU A 395 -26.61 24.39 -0.35
C GLU A 395 -25.14 23.98 -0.57
N PHE A 396 -24.30 24.90 -1.03
CA PHE A 396 -22.88 24.60 -1.25
C PHE A 396 -22.14 24.37 0.07
N ALA A 397 -22.50 25.09 1.14
CA ALA A 397 -21.96 24.86 2.48
C ALA A 397 -22.31 23.45 3.01
N GLU A 398 -23.53 22.97 2.74
CA GLU A 398 -23.95 21.62 3.09
C GLU A 398 -23.19 20.56 2.27
N TYR A 399 -23.00 20.78 0.97
CA TYR A 399 -22.16 19.93 0.12
C TYR A 399 -20.72 19.81 0.66
N ILE A 400 -20.07 20.95 0.95
CA ILE A 400 -18.72 21.00 1.55
C ILE A 400 -18.67 20.21 2.86
N LYS A 401 -19.66 20.44 3.75
CA LYS A 401 -19.73 19.76 5.04
C LYS A 401 -19.92 18.25 4.90
N LYS A 402 -20.77 17.82 3.96
CA LYS A 402 -21.06 16.40 3.71
C LYS A 402 -19.86 15.66 3.13
N GLY A 403 -19.10 16.30 2.23
CA GLY A 403 -17.85 15.76 1.69
C GLY A 403 -16.67 15.86 2.64
N GLY A 404 -16.78 16.66 3.71
CA GLY A 404 -15.65 16.91 4.62
C GLY A 404 -14.54 17.76 3.98
N TYR A 405 -14.88 18.58 2.99
CA TYR A 405 -13.90 19.31 2.20
C TYR A 405 -13.40 20.60 2.88
N TYR A 406 -12.13 20.90 2.67
CA TYR A 406 -11.44 22.11 3.12
C TYR A 406 -11.05 22.96 1.91
N ILE A 407 -12.02 23.61 1.27
CA ILE A 407 -11.79 24.37 0.03
C ILE A 407 -11.53 25.86 0.29
N HIS A 408 -10.63 26.43 -0.51
CA HIS A 408 -10.21 27.83 -0.44
C HIS A 408 -10.45 28.52 -1.79
N ASP A 409 -10.41 29.84 -1.83
CA ASP A 409 -10.33 30.55 -3.09
C ASP A 409 -8.90 30.51 -3.66
N THR A 410 -8.78 30.75 -4.96
CA THR A 410 -7.51 30.64 -5.70
C THR A 410 -6.44 31.60 -5.19
N LYS A 411 -6.81 32.77 -4.64
CA LYS A 411 -5.84 33.73 -4.08
C LYS A 411 -5.28 33.22 -2.76
N ALA A 412 -6.13 32.71 -1.88
CA ALA A 412 -5.69 32.08 -0.64
C ALA A 412 -4.81 30.85 -0.93
N TYR A 413 -5.18 30.04 -1.91
CA TYR A 413 -4.39 28.88 -2.35
C TYR A 413 -2.98 29.28 -2.82
N ARG A 414 -2.90 30.30 -3.68
CA ARG A 414 -1.65 30.89 -4.14
C ARG A 414 -0.78 31.35 -2.96
N GLN A 415 -1.36 32.12 -2.04
CA GLN A 415 -0.63 32.64 -0.89
C GLN A 415 -0.06 31.52 -0.01
N MET A 416 -0.82 30.43 0.21
CA MET A 416 -0.34 29.28 0.99
C MET A 416 0.89 28.61 0.35
N LEU A 417 0.99 28.61 -0.98
CA LEU A 417 2.16 28.08 -1.70
C LEU A 417 3.35 29.04 -1.60
N GLU A 418 3.13 30.35 -1.80
CA GLU A 418 4.17 31.38 -1.66
C GLU A 418 4.74 31.39 -0.22
N ASP A 419 3.87 31.32 0.80
CA ASP A 419 4.26 31.25 2.21
C ASP A 419 5.02 29.97 2.58
N ALA A 420 4.82 28.89 1.81
CA ALA A 420 5.58 27.64 1.98
C ALA A 420 6.99 27.72 1.38
N GLY A 421 7.29 28.74 0.57
CA GLY A 421 8.59 29.00 -0.03
C GLY A 421 8.65 28.83 -1.55
N PHE A 422 7.53 28.51 -2.21
CA PHE A 422 7.51 28.34 -3.67
C PHE A 422 7.64 29.68 -4.40
N ASP A 423 8.55 29.72 -5.37
CA ASP A 423 8.71 30.83 -6.31
C ASP A 423 7.82 30.63 -7.56
N ASP A 424 7.61 31.70 -8.32
CA ASP A 424 6.89 31.68 -9.62
C ASP A 424 5.51 31.00 -9.58
N VAL A 425 4.78 31.14 -8.48
CA VAL A 425 3.47 30.48 -8.31
C VAL A 425 2.50 30.95 -9.39
N ILE A 426 1.86 30.01 -10.07
CA ILE A 426 0.79 30.26 -11.05
C ILE A 426 -0.50 29.68 -10.49
N ALA A 427 -1.52 30.53 -10.34
CA ALA A 427 -2.85 30.12 -9.90
C ALA A 427 -3.87 30.54 -10.97
N GLU A 428 -4.37 29.56 -11.71
CA GLU A 428 -5.34 29.74 -12.79
C GLU A 428 -6.74 29.32 -12.32
N ASP A 429 -7.74 30.18 -12.49
CA ASP A 429 -9.14 29.77 -12.39
C ASP A 429 -9.54 29.06 -13.68
N ARG A 430 -9.82 27.76 -13.57
CA ARG A 430 -10.21 26.88 -14.69
C ARG A 430 -11.68 26.45 -14.60
N THR A 431 -12.51 27.17 -13.86
CA THR A 431 -13.93 26.82 -13.65
C THR A 431 -14.69 26.67 -14.96
N ASP A 432 -14.45 27.53 -15.96
CA ASP A 432 -15.10 27.42 -17.28
C ASP A 432 -14.76 26.10 -18.01
N GLN A 433 -13.50 25.66 -17.91
CA GLN A 433 -13.07 24.37 -18.47
C GLN A 433 -13.70 23.21 -17.70
N PHE A 434 -13.74 23.31 -16.36
CA PHE A 434 -14.36 22.34 -15.48
C PHE A 434 -15.85 22.15 -15.82
N VAL A 435 -16.62 23.24 -15.92
CA VAL A 435 -18.06 23.20 -16.28
C VAL A 435 -18.28 22.57 -17.65
N LYS A 436 -17.49 22.95 -18.67
CA LYS A 436 -17.58 22.33 -20.00
C LYS A 436 -17.28 20.83 -19.95
N THR A 437 -16.33 20.42 -19.12
CA THR A 437 -15.95 19.01 -18.97
C THR A 437 -17.06 18.21 -18.30
N LEU A 438 -17.62 18.71 -17.20
CA LEU A 438 -18.77 18.10 -16.52
C LEU A 438 -19.97 17.95 -17.46
N GLN A 439 -20.27 18.95 -18.29
CA GLN A 439 -21.36 18.87 -19.27
C GLN A 439 -21.14 17.75 -20.29
N ARG A 440 -19.90 17.55 -20.77
CA ARG A 440 -19.56 16.45 -21.69
C ARG A 440 -19.66 15.09 -21.01
N GLU A 441 -19.17 14.97 -19.79
CA GLU A 441 -19.21 13.74 -19.00
C GLU A 441 -20.65 13.32 -18.70
N LEU A 442 -21.48 14.28 -18.27
CA LEU A 442 -22.91 14.06 -18.06
C LEU A 442 -23.60 13.63 -19.35
N SER A 443 -23.34 14.32 -20.47
CA SER A 443 -23.92 13.95 -21.77
C SER A 443 -23.47 12.55 -22.22
N ALA A 444 -22.20 12.18 -22.00
CA ALA A 444 -21.68 10.86 -22.34
C ALA A 444 -22.31 9.76 -21.47
N LEU A 445 -22.49 10.03 -20.19
CA LEU A 445 -23.19 9.16 -19.25
C LEU A 445 -24.65 8.96 -19.65
N GLU A 446 -25.35 10.02 -20.06
CA GLU A 446 -26.73 9.94 -20.55
C GLU A 446 -26.86 9.14 -21.84
N ASN A 447 -25.89 9.25 -22.75
CA ASN A 447 -25.88 8.48 -24.00
C ASN A 447 -25.61 6.98 -23.76
N LYS A 448 -24.98 6.62 -22.65
CA LYS A 448 -24.70 5.23 -22.23
C LYS A 448 -25.54 4.80 -21.02
N LYS A 449 -26.70 5.43 -20.86
CA LYS A 449 -27.54 5.27 -19.67
C LYS A 449 -27.89 3.81 -19.40
N ASP A 450 -28.28 3.06 -20.43
CA ASP A 450 -28.75 1.68 -20.26
C ASP A 450 -27.59 0.78 -19.82
N ASP A 451 -26.43 0.84 -20.49
CA ASP A 451 -25.21 0.12 -20.09
C ASP A 451 -24.79 0.46 -18.65
N PHE A 452 -24.85 1.75 -18.27
CA PHE A 452 -24.48 2.19 -16.92
C PHE A 452 -25.48 1.73 -15.84
N ILE A 453 -26.77 1.65 -16.19
CA ILE A 453 -27.79 1.10 -15.29
C ILE A 453 -27.60 -0.40 -15.11
N ASP A 454 -27.26 -1.13 -16.17
CA ASP A 454 -26.98 -2.56 -16.10
C ASP A 454 -25.78 -2.84 -15.19
N ASP A 455 -24.72 -2.03 -15.29
CA ASP A 455 -23.51 -2.19 -14.49
C ASP A 455 -23.66 -1.71 -13.03
N PHE A 456 -24.42 -0.62 -12.78
CA PHE A 456 -24.42 0.06 -11.47
C PHE A 456 -25.80 0.25 -10.80
N GLY A 457 -26.89 0.15 -11.56
CA GLY A 457 -28.28 0.30 -11.14
C GLY A 457 -28.86 1.72 -11.29
N GLU A 458 -30.19 1.81 -11.40
CA GLU A 458 -30.92 3.08 -11.63
C GLU A 458 -30.70 4.15 -10.55
N ILE A 459 -30.64 3.75 -9.28
CA ILE A 459 -30.39 4.68 -8.16
C ILE A 459 -29.03 5.34 -8.31
N THR A 460 -28.03 4.58 -8.76
CA THR A 460 -26.67 5.06 -8.97
C THR A 460 -26.60 6.05 -10.14
N MET A 461 -27.36 5.79 -11.21
CA MET A 461 -27.49 6.72 -12.33
C MET A 461 -28.08 8.06 -11.89
N LYS A 462 -29.14 8.02 -11.07
CA LYS A 462 -29.76 9.25 -10.55
C LYS A 462 -28.80 10.06 -9.66
N LEU A 463 -28.10 9.40 -8.73
CA LEU A 463 -27.09 10.04 -7.88
C LEU A 463 -25.97 10.70 -8.71
N SER A 464 -25.56 10.08 -9.82
CA SER A 464 -24.50 10.61 -10.67
C SER A 464 -24.92 11.84 -11.49
N LYS A 465 -26.24 12.04 -11.70
CA LYS A 465 -26.77 13.24 -12.38
C LYS A 465 -26.97 14.42 -11.44
N ASP A 466 -27.43 14.14 -10.22
CA ASP A 466 -27.86 15.16 -9.27
C ASP A 466 -26.67 15.82 -8.52
N GLY A 467 -25.49 15.19 -8.52
CA GLY A 467 -24.27 15.69 -7.88
C GLY A 467 -23.59 14.65 -6.99
#